data_AF-A0A0R1UT21-F1
#
_entry.id   AF-A0A0R1UT21-F1
#
_cell.length_a   1.000
_cell.length_b   1.000
_cell.length_c   1.000
_cell.angle_alpha   90.00
_cell.angle_beta   90.00
_cell.angle_gamma   90.00
#
_symmetry.space_group_name_H-M   'P 1'
#
loop_
_entity.id
_entity.type
_entity.pdbx_description
1 polymer ?
#
loop_
_entity_poly.entity_id
_entity_poly.type
_entity_poly.pdbx_seq_one_letter_code
_entity_poly.pdbx_strand_id
1 'polypeptide(L)'
;MMTEYKRNRKNQIKAERAIILALREAGGSASRKEIRQLSIDHEFEGLTYDLVFYQIQGKKSAYTPFSFDFNFGIKSLYAVGFIEEPQRAKDLVLTELGSQVDLSKYPTDEQQFAIDSYWEKTIELRKKRKMAEEAADSKGEDDSQSSLETDIQEGSDNLDVDWKSQLLAQLEAFSPAKFESFSRLLISKMGVRIDKERGIVRSGDHGIDGFGYYTSDEFRTSRVAIQCKRYTTGAVSEPEIDRFKGVMDSFNA
;
A
#
# COMPACT_ATOMS: atom_id res chain seq x y z
N MET A 1 -22.25 -21.38 -5.02
CA MET A 1 -21.42 -22.13 -4.05
C MET A 1 -20.50 -21.11 -3.38
N MET A 2 -20.63 -20.87 -2.08
CA MET A 2 -19.66 -20.07 -1.33
C MET A 2 -18.33 -20.82 -1.34
N THR A 3 -17.26 -20.17 -1.80
CA THR A 3 -15.95 -20.82 -1.92
C THR A 3 -15.21 -20.66 -0.60
N GLU A 4 -14.90 -21.77 0.08
CA GLU A 4 -14.23 -21.75 1.37
C GLU A 4 -12.74 -21.37 1.20
N TYR A 5 -12.27 -20.37 1.97
CA TYR A 5 -10.85 -19.98 1.95
C TYR A 5 -10.03 -20.88 2.86
N LYS A 6 -9.13 -21.67 2.27
CA LYS A 6 -8.20 -22.55 3.01
C LYS A 6 -6.82 -21.93 3.13
N ARG A 7 -6.31 -21.79 4.36
CA ARG A 7 -4.93 -21.34 4.60
C ARG A 7 -3.90 -22.33 4.02
N ASN A 8 -3.00 -21.87 3.16
CA ASN A 8 -1.89 -22.66 2.60
C ASN A 8 -0.85 -21.76 1.90
N ARG A 9 0.34 -22.28 1.57
CA ARG A 9 1.41 -21.51 0.92
C ARG A 9 0.98 -20.90 -0.41
N LYS A 10 0.18 -21.61 -1.23
CA LYS A 10 -0.32 -21.09 -2.51
C LYS A 10 -1.19 -19.86 -2.31
N ASN A 11 -2.08 -19.87 -1.33
CA ASN A 11 -2.95 -18.74 -1.00
C ASN A 11 -2.19 -17.60 -0.32
N GLN A 12 -1.14 -17.90 0.43
CA GLN A 12 -0.21 -16.90 0.92
C GLN A 12 0.56 -16.21 -0.21
N ILE A 13 1.08 -16.95 -1.20
CA ILE A 13 1.75 -16.37 -2.38
C ILE A 13 0.78 -15.49 -3.18
N LYS A 14 -0.49 -15.92 -3.32
CA LYS A 14 -1.53 -15.07 -3.92
C LYS A 14 -1.73 -13.77 -3.16
N ALA A 15 -1.80 -13.83 -1.82
CA ALA A 15 -1.90 -12.62 -1.00
C ALA A 15 -0.66 -11.72 -1.14
N GLU A 16 0.54 -12.30 -1.17
CA GLU A 16 1.82 -11.58 -1.39
C GLU A 16 1.81 -10.84 -2.74
N ARG A 17 1.43 -11.52 -3.83
CA ARG A 17 1.34 -10.93 -5.16
C ARG A 17 0.27 -9.85 -5.24
N ALA A 18 -0.91 -10.09 -4.66
CA ALA A 18 -1.98 -9.11 -4.61
C ALA A 18 -1.59 -7.84 -3.85
N ILE A 19 -0.82 -7.95 -2.76
CA ILE A 19 -0.28 -6.79 -2.03
C ILE A 19 0.60 -5.94 -2.94
N ILE A 20 1.54 -6.54 -3.68
CA ILE A 20 2.43 -5.79 -4.59
C ILE A 20 1.63 -5.13 -5.72
N LEU A 21 0.67 -5.86 -6.32
CA LEU A 21 -0.19 -5.31 -7.37
C LEU A 21 -1.02 -4.12 -6.85
N ALA A 22 -1.67 -4.26 -5.70
CA ALA A 22 -2.44 -3.19 -5.08
C ALA A 22 -1.58 -1.99 -4.70
N LEU A 23 -0.35 -2.20 -4.21
CA LEU A 23 0.55 -1.09 -3.92
C LEU A 23 1.03 -0.37 -5.20
N ARG A 24 1.27 -1.10 -6.29
CA ARG A 24 1.60 -0.50 -7.59
C ARG A 24 0.43 0.32 -8.13
N GLU A 25 -0.77 -0.23 -8.03
CA GLU A 25 -2.00 0.45 -8.44
C GLU A 25 -2.21 1.74 -7.63
N ALA A 26 -1.98 1.67 -6.32
CA ALA A 26 -2.03 2.83 -5.44
C ALA A 26 -0.84 3.81 -5.62
N GLY A 27 0.10 3.57 -6.54
CA GLY A 27 1.23 4.46 -6.77
C GLY A 27 2.37 4.37 -5.76
N GLY A 28 2.47 3.27 -5.01
CA GLY A 28 3.63 2.92 -4.19
C GLY A 28 3.36 2.85 -2.69
N SER A 29 2.24 3.39 -2.20
CA SER A 29 1.92 3.40 -0.77
C SER A 29 0.42 3.32 -0.52
N ALA A 30 -0.01 2.40 0.34
CA ALA A 30 -1.43 2.24 0.68
C ALA A 30 -1.64 1.64 2.08
N SER A 31 -2.81 1.94 2.64
CA SER A 31 -3.20 1.36 3.92
C SER A 31 -3.58 -0.11 3.75
N ARG A 32 -3.49 -0.91 4.83
CA ARG A 32 -3.90 -2.33 4.79
C ARG A 32 -5.37 -2.53 4.37
N LYS A 33 -6.23 -1.55 4.67
CA LYS A 33 -7.65 -1.56 4.26
C LYS A 33 -7.77 -1.31 2.76
N GLU A 34 -7.09 -0.28 2.26
CA GLU A 34 -7.06 0.09 0.85
C GLU A 34 -6.47 -1.02 -0.02
N ILE A 35 -5.37 -1.66 0.41
CA ILE A 35 -4.79 -2.80 -0.30
C ILE A 35 -5.80 -3.95 -0.47
N ARG A 36 -6.54 -4.28 0.59
CA ARG A 36 -7.59 -5.31 0.51
C ARG A 36 -8.71 -4.90 -0.44
N GLN A 37 -9.13 -3.64 -0.39
CA GLN A 37 -10.17 -3.12 -1.26
C GLN A 37 -9.73 -3.16 -2.73
N LEU A 38 -8.55 -2.61 -3.05
CA LEU A 38 -7.98 -2.66 -4.40
C LEU A 38 -7.80 -4.11 -4.90
N SER A 39 -7.39 -5.03 -4.02
CA SER A 39 -7.26 -6.45 -4.37
C SER A 39 -8.59 -7.08 -4.80
N ILE A 40 -9.69 -6.69 -4.14
CA ILE A 40 -11.04 -7.15 -4.49
C ILE A 40 -11.51 -6.45 -5.75
N ASP A 41 -11.40 -5.12 -5.78
CA ASP A 41 -11.91 -4.31 -6.87
C ASP A 41 -11.28 -4.77 -8.17
N HIS A 42 -9.95 -4.91 -8.24
CA HIS A 42 -9.24 -5.37 -9.44
C HIS A 42 -9.11 -6.89 -9.58
N GLU A 43 -9.75 -7.67 -8.72
CA GLU A 43 -9.70 -9.13 -8.71
C GLU A 43 -8.27 -9.69 -8.78
N PHE A 44 -7.31 -9.01 -8.14
CA PHE A 44 -5.91 -9.43 -8.17
C PHE A 44 -5.78 -10.86 -7.63
N GLU A 45 -5.14 -11.75 -8.39
CA GLU A 45 -4.99 -13.18 -8.06
C GLU A 45 -6.31 -13.96 -7.86
N GLY A 46 -7.41 -13.41 -8.40
CA GLY A 46 -8.77 -13.94 -8.25
C GLY A 46 -9.34 -13.71 -6.85
N LEU A 47 -8.87 -12.70 -6.13
CA LEU A 47 -9.40 -12.33 -4.83
C LEU A 47 -10.75 -11.63 -4.98
N THR A 48 -11.77 -12.18 -4.32
CA THR A 48 -13.12 -11.62 -4.27
C THR A 48 -13.47 -11.17 -2.86
N TYR A 49 -14.55 -10.39 -2.74
CA TYR A 49 -15.06 -9.95 -1.44
C TYR A 49 -15.29 -11.12 -0.49
N ASP A 50 -15.96 -12.17 -0.99
CA ASP A 50 -16.26 -13.38 -0.21
C ASP A 50 -14.99 -14.02 0.32
N LEU A 51 -13.93 -14.16 -0.49
CA LEU A 51 -12.68 -14.77 -0.04
C LEU A 51 -11.93 -13.92 0.99
N VAL A 52 -11.88 -12.60 0.78
CA VAL A 52 -11.12 -11.67 1.63
C VAL A 52 -11.79 -11.49 2.99
N PHE A 53 -13.12 -11.49 3.03
CA PHE A 53 -13.91 -11.26 4.25
C PHE A 53 -14.59 -12.52 4.80
N TYR A 54 -14.38 -13.70 4.21
CA TYR A 54 -14.87 -14.98 4.72
C TYR A 54 -14.48 -15.17 6.19
N GLN A 55 -15.44 -15.60 7.01
CA GLN A 55 -15.22 -15.85 8.44
C GLN A 55 -15.47 -17.31 8.79
N ILE A 56 -14.58 -17.85 9.62
CA ILE A 56 -14.72 -19.17 10.24
C ILE A 56 -14.97 -18.98 11.72
N GLN A 57 -15.94 -19.71 12.28
CA GLN A 57 -16.15 -19.76 13.72
C GLN A 57 -15.02 -20.54 14.39
N GLY A 58 -14.21 -19.84 15.18
CA GLY A 58 -13.18 -20.45 16.02
C GLY A 58 -13.73 -20.85 17.39
N LYS A 59 -12.87 -21.45 18.23
CA LYS A 59 -13.24 -21.87 19.59
C LYS A 59 -13.65 -20.73 20.52
N LYS A 60 -13.13 -19.51 20.28
CA LYS A 60 -13.36 -18.32 21.12
C LYS A 60 -14.04 -17.17 20.37
N SER A 61 -13.73 -17.02 19.08
CA SER A 61 -14.30 -15.97 18.24
C SER A 61 -14.23 -16.39 16.77
N ALA A 62 -15.07 -15.77 15.95
CA ALA A 62 -14.90 -15.81 14.50
C ALA A 62 -13.55 -15.18 14.10
N TYR A 63 -12.96 -15.67 13.02
CA TYR A 63 -11.76 -15.10 12.44
C TYR A 63 -11.81 -15.17 10.91
N THR A 64 -11.05 -14.30 10.25
CA THR A 64 -10.93 -14.26 8.79
C THR A 64 -9.63 -14.96 8.37
N PRO A 65 -9.67 -16.13 7.72
CA PRO A 65 -8.48 -16.88 7.30
C PRO A 65 -7.53 -16.05 6.42
N PHE A 66 -8.06 -15.31 5.45
CA PHE A 66 -7.28 -14.44 4.57
C PHE A 66 -6.43 -13.41 5.33
N SER A 67 -6.92 -12.92 6.49
CA SER A 67 -6.15 -11.96 7.30
C SER A 67 -4.83 -12.54 7.81
N PHE A 68 -4.76 -13.85 8.02
CA PHE A 68 -3.50 -14.50 8.39
C PHE A 68 -2.55 -14.49 7.21
N ASP A 69 -2.96 -15.03 6.06
CA ASP A 69 -2.12 -15.11 4.86
C ASP A 69 -1.67 -13.73 4.38
N PHE A 70 -2.53 -12.72 4.50
CA PHE A 70 -2.20 -11.31 4.27
C PHE A 70 -1.10 -10.81 5.22
N ASN A 71 -1.25 -11.03 6.54
CA ASN A 71 -0.26 -10.57 7.53
C ASN A 71 1.08 -11.33 7.43
N PHE A 72 1.04 -12.64 7.16
CA PHE A 72 2.24 -13.42 6.87
C PHE A 72 2.91 -12.94 5.58
N GLY A 73 2.10 -12.67 4.55
CA GLY A 73 2.58 -12.16 3.26
C GLY A 73 3.31 -10.83 3.38
N ILE A 74 2.79 -9.87 4.16
CA ILE A 74 3.49 -8.60 4.44
C ILE A 74 4.90 -8.86 4.99
N LYS A 75 5.04 -9.79 5.94
CA LYS A 75 6.34 -10.11 6.55
C LYS A 75 7.27 -10.85 5.59
N SER A 76 6.74 -11.75 4.74
CA SER A 76 7.51 -12.36 3.66
C SER A 76 8.05 -11.34 2.67
N LEU A 77 7.20 -10.39 2.23
CA LEU A 77 7.59 -9.34 1.29
C LEU A 77 8.65 -8.40 1.88
N TYR A 78 8.56 -8.12 3.18
CA TYR A 78 9.62 -7.40 3.90
C TYR A 78 10.93 -8.20 3.94
N ALA A 79 10.87 -9.51 4.20
CA ALA A 79 12.06 -10.37 4.25
C ALA A 79 12.85 -10.40 2.94
N VAL A 80 12.18 -10.27 1.80
CA VAL A 80 12.81 -10.19 0.47
C VAL A 80 13.07 -8.75 0.00
N GLY A 81 12.78 -7.76 0.85
CA GLY A 81 13.07 -6.35 0.58
C GLY A 81 12.14 -5.68 -0.45
N PHE A 82 10.94 -6.21 -0.70
CA PHE A 82 9.99 -5.63 -1.65
C PHE A 82 9.14 -4.51 -1.05
N ILE A 83 9.01 -4.48 0.26
CA ILE A 83 8.35 -3.40 0.99
C ILE A 83 9.27 -2.90 2.10
N GLU A 84 9.10 -1.64 2.48
CA GLU A 84 9.73 -1.08 3.66
C GLU A 84 9.24 -1.77 4.94
N GLU A 85 9.93 -1.52 6.06
CA GLU A 85 9.56 -2.13 7.33
C GLU A 85 8.11 -1.75 7.72
N PRO A 86 7.21 -2.74 7.85
CA PRO A 86 5.80 -2.46 8.09
C PRO A 86 5.57 -1.96 9.52
N GLN A 87 5.24 -0.68 9.65
CA GLN A 87 4.91 -0.06 10.94
C GLN A 87 3.41 -0.21 11.28
N ARG A 88 3.08 -0.12 12.58
CA ARG A 88 1.69 -0.15 13.05
C ARG A 88 1.02 1.17 12.68
N ALA A 89 -0.24 1.09 12.22
CA ALA A 89 -1.06 2.25 11.82
C ALA A 89 -0.51 3.14 10.69
N LYS A 90 0.66 2.83 10.12
CA LYS A 90 1.17 3.44 8.89
C LYS A 90 0.88 2.59 7.66
N ASP A 91 0.96 3.24 6.51
CA ASP A 91 0.84 2.60 5.21
C ASP A 91 1.99 1.61 4.96
N LEU A 92 1.74 0.67 4.06
CA LEU A 92 2.79 -0.16 3.50
C LEU A 92 3.35 0.57 2.27
N VAL A 93 4.67 0.58 2.15
CA VAL A 93 5.39 1.30 1.10
C VAL A 93 6.23 0.31 0.28
N LEU A 94 6.14 0.40 -1.05
CA LEU A 94 6.97 -0.37 -1.96
C LEU A 94 8.40 0.17 -1.99
N THR A 95 9.37 -0.73 -1.99
CA THR A 95 10.75 -0.39 -2.34
C THR A 95 10.90 -0.34 -3.85
N GLU A 96 12.05 0.15 -4.34
CA GLU A 96 12.39 0.10 -5.75
C GLU A 96 12.40 -1.34 -6.31
N LEU A 97 12.95 -2.28 -5.54
CA LEU A 97 12.94 -3.72 -5.88
C LEU A 97 11.51 -4.26 -6.00
N GLY A 98 10.64 -3.94 -5.03
CA GLY A 98 9.23 -4.35 -5.07
C GLY A 98 8.44 -3.68 -6.19
N SER A 99 8.79 -2.46 -6.59
CA SER A 99 8.16 -1.78 -7.72
C SER A 99 8.50 -2.44 -9.06
N GLN A 100 9.67 -3.05 -9.19
CA GLN A 100 10.19 -3.58 -10.45
C GLN A 100 10.09 -5.11 -10.58
N VAL A 101 9.79 -5.84 -9.50
CA VAL A 101 9.74 -7.31 -9.53
C VAL A 101 8.75 -7.87 -10.56
N ASP A 102 9.18 -8.90 -11.30
CA ASP A 102 8.32 -9.74 -12.11
C ASP A 102 7.60 -10.77 -11.23
N LEU A 103 6.31 -10.54 -10.97
CA LEU A 103 5.49 -11.40 -10.10
C LEU A 103 5.23 -12.78 -10.72
N SER A 104 5.39 -12.97 -12.04
CA SER A 104 5.16 -14.27 -12.68
C SER A 104 6.12 -15.35 -12.19
N LYS A 105 7.34 -14.93 -11.81
CA LYS A 105 8.42 -15.78 -11.29
C LYS A 105 8.55 -15.74 -9.77
N TYR A 106 7.68 -14.97 -9.09
CA TYR A 106 7.71 -14.85 -7.65
C TYR A 106 6.95 -16.01 -6.97
N PRO A 107 7.51 -16.61 -5.91
CA PRO A 107 8.87 -16.43 -5.39
C PRO A 107 9.90 -17.24 -6.20
N THR A 108 11.11 -16.70 -6.35
CA THR A 108 12.29 -17.50 -6.78
C THR A 108 12.82 -18.35 -5.63
N ASP A 109 13.65 -19.36 -5.91
CA ASP A 109 14.23 -20.23 -4.88
C ASP A 109 15.03 -19.43 -3.84
N GLU A 110 15.79 -18.42 -4.28
CA GLU A 110 16.53 -17.52 -3.40
C GLU A 110 15.59 -16.69 -2.49
N GLN A 111 14.50 -16.18 -3.06
CA GLN A 111 13.50 -15.43 -2.30
C GLN A 111 12.77 -16.32 -1.29
N GLN A 112 12.44 -17.56 -1.68
CA GLN A 112 11.81 -18.52 -0.81
C GLN A 112 12.75 -18.89 0.36
N PHE A 113 14.04 -19.12 0.08
CA PHE A 113 15.04 -19.35 1.11
C PHE A 113 15.18 -18.17 2.08
N ALA A 114 15.16 -16.93 1.57
CA ALA A 114 15.21 -15.72 2.41
C ALA A 114 13.96 -15.60 3.31
N ILE A 115 12.77 -15.90 2.78
CA ILE A 115 11.52 -15.93 3.54
C ILE A 115 11.59 -16.97 4.65
N ASP A 116 12.05 -18.19 4.33
CA ASP A 116 12.14 -19.28 5.30
C ASP A 116 13.14 -18.95 6.41
N SER A 117 14.32 -18.44 6.04
CA SER A 117 15.34 -17.96 6.97
C SER A 117 14.82 -16.87 7.92
N TYR A 118 13.98 -15.96 7.42
CA TYR A 118 13.35 -14.93 8.25
C TYR A 118 12.38 -15.53 9.28
N TRP A 119 11.56 -16.50 8.85
CA TRP A 119 10.59 -17.14 9.73
C TRP A 119 11.25 -18.04 10.77
N GLU A 120 12.31 -18.76 10.42
CA GLU A 120 13.11 -19.55 11.36
C GLU A 120 13.65 -18.67 12.49
N LYS A 121 14.32 -17.56 12.15
CA LYS A 121 14.80 -16.58 13.13
C LYS A 121 13.67 -16.03 14.00
N THR A 122 12.53 -15.71 13.40
CA THR A 122 11.36 -15.20 14.12
C THR A 122 10.79 -16.23 15.12
N ILE A 123 10.76 -17.50 14.74
CA ILE A 123 10.33 -18.60 15.61
C ILE A 123 11.30 -18.77 16.78
N GLU A 124 12.62 -18.74 16.51
CA GLU A 124 13.64 -18.83 17.56
C GLU A 124 13.54 -17.68 18.57
N LEU A 125 13.38 -16.45 18.10
CA LEU A 125 13.20 -15.28 18.97
C LEU A 125 11.94 -15.42 19.83
N ARG A 126 10.84 -15.92 19.28
CA ARG A 126 9.61 -16.18 20.04
C ARG A 126 9.80 -17.27 21.09
N LYS A 127 10.53 -18.35 20.78
CA LYS A 127 10.86 -19.40 21.74
C LYS A 127 11.71 -18.84 22.89
N LYS A 128 12.75 -18.07 22.58
CA LYS A 128 13.60 -17.41 23.59
C LYS A 128 12.79 -16.47 24.47
N ARG A 129 11.90 -15.67 23.90
CA ARG A 129 11.03 -14.77 24.68
C ARG A 129 10.09 -15.55 25.59
N LYS A 130 9.47 -16.62 25.11
CA LYS A 130 8.59 -17.48 25.93
C LYS A 130 9.35 -18.13 27.09
N MET A 131 10.57 -18.62 26.86
CA MET A 131 11.43 -19.15 27.91
C MET A 131 11.83 -18.08 28.94
N ALA A 132 12.06 -16.85 28.50
CA ALA A 132 12.35 -15.73 29.40
C ALA A 132 11.12 -15.29 30.21
N GLU A 133 9.94 -15.26 29.60
CA GLU A 133 8.65 -14.99 30.27
C GLU A 133 8.33 -16.08 31.30
N GLU A 134 8.48 -17.35 30.96
CA GLU A 134 8.27 -18.49 31.89
C GLU A 134 9.30 -18.51 33.04
N ALA A 135 10.52 -18.02 32.81
CA ALA A 135 11.51 -17.85 33.87
C ALA A 135 11.18 -16.66 34.80
N ALA A 136 10.59 -15.59 34.25
CA ALA A 136 10.16 -14.42 35.01
C ALA A 136 8.89 -14.67 35.85
N ASP A 137 7.98 -15.53 35.39
CA ASP A 137 6.72 -15.90 36.09
C ASP A 137 6.96 -16.75 37.36
N SER A 138 8.21 -17.10 37.67
CA SER A 138 8.64 -17.72 38.94
C SER A 138 8.98 -16.70 40.05
N LYS A 139 8.89 -15.40 39.78
CA LYS A 139 9.06 -14.32 40.76
C LYS A 139 7.94 -13.28 40.56
N GLY A 140 6.91 -13.36 41.40
CA GLY A 140 5.77 -12.45 41.35
C GLY A 140 6.12 -10.99 41.66
N GLU A 141 5.46 -10.12 40.88
CA GLU A 141 5.00 -8.74 41.15
C GLU A 141 5.98 -7.74 41.77
N ASP A 142 6.47 -6.76 40.98
CA ASP A 142 5.95 -5.38 41.04
C ASP A 142 6.39 -4.52 39.83
N ASP A 143 5.42 -3.70 39.45
CA ASP A 143 5.34 -2.48 38.66
C ASP A 143 5.90 -2.31 37.24
N SER A 144 4.97 -1.79 36.44
CA SER A 144 5.11 -1.31 35.09
C SER A 144 5.66 0.11 35.09
N GLN A 145 6.59 0.43 34.18
CA GLN A 145 6.30 1.49 33.20
C GLN A 145 7.36 1.55 32.09
N SER A 146 6.85 1.29 30.90
CA SER A 146 7.36 1.69 29.59
C SER A 146 7.78 3.16 29.58
N SER A 147 8.98 3.44 29.04
CA SER A 147 9.31 4.68 28.33
C SER A 147 10.52 4.44 27.44
N LEU A 148 10.31 3.80 26.29
CA LEU A 148 11.19 3.94 25.12
C LEU A 148 10.68 5.16 24.35
N GLU A 149 11.00 6.34 24.85
CA GLU A 149 11.04 7.55 24.04
C GLU A 149 12.51 7.86 23.82
N THR A 150 13.03 7.39 22.69
CA THR A 150 14.28 7.91 22.15
C THR A 150 13.94 9.17 21.40
N ASP A 151 14.39 10.27 21.98
CA ASP A 151 14.51 11.60 21.42
C ASP A 151 14.78 11.60 19.91
N ILE A 152 13.82 12.11 19.15
CA ILE A 152 14.11 12.88 17.94
C ILE A 152 13.20 14.10 17.96
N GLN A 153 13.54 15.06 18.82
CA GLN A 153 13.13 16.44 18.63
C GLN A 153 14.29 17.32 19.10
N GLU A 154 15.08 17.80 18.15
CA GLU A 154 15.59 19.17 18.06
C GLU A 154 16.71 19.22 17.02
N GLY A 155 16.48 19.98 15.95
CA GLY A 155 17.52 20.26 14.98
C GLY A 155 16.97 20.66 13.61
N SER A 156 16.75 21.96 13.46
CA SER A 156 16.97 22.74 12.22
C SER A 156 15.71 23.36 11.60
N ASP A 157 15.41 24.57 12.06
CA ASP A 157 14.71 25.62 11.30
C ASP A 157 15.45 26.06 10.01
N ASN A 158 16.50 25.33 9.59
CA ASN A 158 17.21 25.51 8.31
C ASN A 158 17.05 24.31 7.35
N LEU A 159 16.39 23.21 7.74
CA LEU A 159 16.14 22.05 6.85
C LEU A 159 15.01 22.31 5.85
N ASP A 160 14.18 23.32 6.08
CA ASP A 160 12.90 23.51 5.38
C ASP A 160 13.03 24.02 3.92
N VAL A 161 14.24 24.46 3.54
CA VAL A 161 14.58 24.89 2.18
C VAL A 161 15.20 23.75 1.36
N ASP A 162 15.96 22.86 1.99
CA ASP A 162 16.72 21.81 1.29
C ASP A 162 15.81 20.65 0.84
N TRP A 163 14.87 20.21 1.68
CA TRP A 163 14.01 19.08 1.32
C TRP A 163 13.04 19.41 0.16
N LYS A 164 12.58 20.67 0.04
CA LYS A 164 11.70 21.11 -1.05
C LYS A 164 12.42 21.07 -2.39
N SER A 165 13.66 21.55 -2.42
CA SER A 165 14.52 21.49 -3.61
C SER A 165 14.87 20.05 -3.98
N GLN A 166 15.17 19.21 -3.00
CA GLN A 166 15.42 17.78 -3.24
C GLN A 166 14.16 17.08 -3.78
N LEU A 167 12.99 17.33 -3.19
CA LEU A 167 11.72 16.77 -3.66
C LEU A 167 11.42 17.22 -5.09
N LEU A 168 11.59 18.52 -5.39
CA LEU A 168 11.38 19.04 -6.74
C LEU A 168 12.30 18.35 -7.76
N ALA A 169 13.59 18.21 -7.44
CA ALA A 169 14.53 17.50 -8.31
C ALA A 169 14.14 16.03 -8.54
N GLN A 170 13.61 15.35 -7.51
CA GLN A 170 13.09 13.98 -7.66
C GLN A 170 11.83 13.93 -8.54
N LEU A 171 10.90 14.88 -8.37
CA LEU A 171 9.69 14.97 -9.18
C LEU A 171 10.02 15.29 -10.66
N GLU A 172 11.00 16.16 -10.90
CA GLU A 172 11.52 16.46 -12.24
C GLU A 172 12.22 15.26 -12.89
N ALA A 173 12.78 14.35 -12.09
CA ALA A 173 13.42 13.12 -12.58
C ALA A 173 12.43 11.98 -12.88
N PHE A 174 11.16 12.08 -12.46
CA PHE A 174 10.17 11.02 -12.71
C PHE A 174 9.87 10.86 -14.21
N SER A 175 9.72 9.62 -14.68
CA SER A 175 9.09 9.40 -15.99
C SER A 175 7.63 9.92 -15.96
N PRO A 176 7.05 10.31 -17.12
CA PRO A 176 5.66 10.77 -17.19
C PRO A 176 4.68 9.81 -16.47
N ALA A 177 4.78 8.51 -16.76
CA ALA A 177 3.93 7.49 -16.13
C ALA A 177 4.12 7.40 -14.59
N LYS A 178 5.35 7.58 -14.09
CA LYS A 178 5.62 7.60 -12.63
C LYS A 178 5.01 8.85 -11.99
N PHE A 179 5.07 9.99 -12.67
CA PHE A 179 4.49 11.24 -12.21
C PHE A 179 2.95 11.19 -12.15
N GLU A 180 2.31 10.60 -13.15
CA GLU A 180 0.86 10.34 -13.14
C GLU A 180 0.47 9.45 -11.95
N SER A 181 1.21 8.35 -11.74
CA SER A 181 0.96 7.43 -10.62
C SER A 181 1.14 8.09 -9.25
N PHE A 182 2.18 8.92 -9.10
CA PHE A 182 2.41 9.71 -7.90
C PHE A 182 1.27 10.70 -7.66
N SER A 183 0.81 11.40 -8.69
CA SER A 183 -0.27 12.39 -8.58
C SER A 183 -1.60 11.74 -8.19
N ARG A 184 -1.93 10.57 -8.75
CA ARG A 184 -3.09 9.77 -8.31
C ARG A 184 -2.98 9.36 -6.84
N LEU A 185 -1.81 8.91 -6.39
CA LEU A 185 -1.57 8.59 -4.99
C LEU A 185 -1.77 9.80 -4.09
N LEU A 186 -1.18 10.95 -4.44
CA LEU A 186 -1.33 12.19 -3.67
C LEU A 186 -2.80 12.58 -3.52
N ILE A 187 -3.55 12.57 -4.62
CA ILE A 187 -4.98 12.91 -4.63
C ILE A 187 -5.81 11.88 -3.84
N SER A 188 -5.43 10.59 -3.90
CA SER A 188 -6.03 9.56 -3.05
C SER A 188 -5.83 9.83 -1.56
N LYS A 189 -4.62 10.25 -1.16
CA LYS A 189 -4.32 10.65 0.22
C LYS A 189 -5.08 11.90 0.66
N MET A 190 -5.45 12.77 -0.27
CA MET A 190 -6.32 13.92 -0.01
C MET A 190 -7.80 13.55 0.15
N GLY A 191 -8.16 12.27 0.00
CA GLY A 191 -9.50 11.75 0.30
C GLY A 191 -10.33 11.34 -0.93
N VAL A 192 -9.78 11.47 -2.14
CA VAL A 192 -10.46 11.02 -3.37
C VAL A 192 -10.33 9.51 -3.50
N ARG A 193 -11.40 8.81 -3.87
CA ARG A 193 -11.38 7.40 -4.24
C ARG A 193 -11.24 7.28 -5.75
N ILE A 194 -10.10 6.77 -6.21
CA ILE A 194 -9.84 6.56 -7.65
C ILE A 194 -10.74 5.44 -8.18
N ASP A 195 -11.40 5.70 -9.30
CA ASP A 195 -12.31 4.77 -9.96
C ASP A 195 -11.54 3.63 -10.63
N LYS A 196 -12.02 2.39 -10.52
CA LYS A 196 -11.33 1.21 -11.06
C LYS A 196 -11.27 1.19 -12.59
N GLU A 197 -12.33 1.63 -13.25
CA GLU A 197 -12.51 1.51 -14.70
C GLU A 197 -12.04 2.76 -15.43
N ARG A 198 -12.31 3.94 -14.84
CA ARG A 198 -11.99 5.26 -15.41
C ARG A 198 -10.78 5.91 -14.74
N GLY A 199 -10.21 5.32 -13.69
CA GLY A 199 -9.15 5.95 -12.90
C GLY A 199 -7.74 5.77 -13.42
N ILE A 200 -7.50 4.85 -14.36
CA ILE A 200 -6.22 4.71 -15.08
C ILE A 200 -6.50 4.56 -16.58
N VAL A 201 -6.72 5.68 -17.28
CA VAL A 201 -6.96 5.67 -18.73
C VAL A 201 -5.64 5.88 -19.45
N ARG A 202 -5.08 4.79 -20.02
CA ARG A 202 -3.73 4.82 -20.63
C ARG A 202 -3.69 5.24 -22.10
N SER A 203 -4.82 5.33 -22.80
CA SER A 203 -4.87 5.79 -24.20
C SER A 203 -6.30 6.06 -24.65
N GLY A 204 -6.53 7.20 -25.33
CA GLY A 204 -7.77 7.48 -26.07
C GLY A 204 -8.61 8.67 -25.61
N ASP A 205 -8.43 9.16 -24.38
CA ASP A 205 -9.37 10.12 -23.77
C ASP A 205 -8.84 11.55 -23.59
N HIS A 206 -8.10 12.05 -24.59
CA HIS A 206 -7.84 13.50 -24.73
C HIS A 206 -7.08 14.16 -23.55
N GLY A 207 -6.52 13.40 -22.60
CA GLY A 207 -5.65 13.88 -21.52
C GLY A 207 -6.17 13.74 -20.09
N ILE A 208 -7.09 12.80 -19.79
CA ILE A 208 -7.42 12.44 -18.40
C ILE A 208 -6.45 11.36 -17.90
N ASP A 209 -5.75 11.64 -16.81
CA ASP A 209 -4.77 10.75 -16.16
C ASP A 209 -5.32 10.06 -14.90
N GLY A 210 -6.49 10.49 -14.44
CA GLY A 210 -7.24 9.80 -13.39
C GLY A 210 -8.67 10.34 -13.24
N PHE A 211 -9.52 9.52 -12.65
CA PHE A 211 -10.91 9.86 -12.34
C PHE A 211 -11.27 9.22 -11.01
N GLY A 212 -12.05 9.91 -10.19
CA GLY A 212 -12.44 9.41 -8.89
C GLY A 212 -13.59 10.20 -8.27
N TYR A 213 -13.86 9.87 -7.02
CA TYR A 213 -14.97 10.46 -6.26
C TYR A 213 -14.47 10.96 -4.91
N TYR A 214 -14.87 12.17 -4.55
CA TYR A 214 -14.68 12.71 -3.21
C TYR A 214 -16.02 12.72 -2.49
N THR A 215 -16.10 12.05 -1.33
CA THR A 215 -17.30 12.04 -0.50
C THR A 215 -17.06 12.90 0.73
N SER A 216 -17.89 13.94 0.88
CA SER A 216 -17.88 14.82 2.05
C SER A 216 -18.80 14.31 3.16
N ASP A 217 -18.62 14.85 4.37
CA ASP A 217 -19.43 14.50 5.55
C ASP A 217 -20.91 14.89 5.39
N GLU A 218 -21.23 15.84 4.49
CA GLU A 218 -22.60 16.26 4.17
C GLU A 218 -23.32 15.33 3.17
N PHE A 219 -22.85 14.09 3.00
CA PHE A 219 -23.38 13.12 2.04
C PHE A 219 -23.32 13.58 0.57
N ARG A 220 -22.48 14.56 0.24
CA ARG A 220 -22.23 14.96 -1.16
C ARG A 220 -21.08 14.17 -1.75
N THR A 221 -21.29 13.64 -2.94
CA THR A 221 -20.25 12.99 -3.75
C THR A 221 -19.91 13.86 -4.94
N SER A 222 -18.68 14.36 -4.99
CA SER A 222 -18.14 15.10 -6.13
C SER A 222 -17.34 14.16 -7.01
N ARG A 223 -17.49 14.29 -8.33
CA ARG A 223 -16.60 13.65 -9.30
C ARG A 223 -15.34 14.48 -9.41
N VAL A 224 -14.20 13.80 -9.58
CA VAL A 224 -12.90 14.44 -9.68
C VAL A 224 -12.21 13.85 -10.90
N ALA A 225 -12.00 14.70 -11.91
CA ALA A 225 -11.12 14.39 -13.03
C ALA A 225 -9.72 14.93 -12.76
N ILE A 226 -8.70 14.17 -13.15
CA ILE A 226 -7.30 14.44 -12.86
C ILE A 226 -6.53 14.45 -14.18
N GLN A 227 -5.79 15.51 -14.45
CA GLN A 227 -4.76 15.57 -15.49
C GLN A 227 -3.42 15.90 -14.83
N CYS A 228 -2.41 15.11 -15.16
CA CYS A 228 -1.06 15.17 -14.62
C CYS A 228 -0.10 15.45 -15.78
N LYS A 229 0.48 16.65 -15.79
CA LYS A 229 1.52 17.01 -16.76
C LYS A 229 2.77 17.44 -16.04
N ARG A 230 3.89 16.80 -16.37
CA ARG A 230 5.19 17.11 -15.81
C ARG A 230 5.87 18.21 -16.63
N TYR A 231 5.88 19.44 -16.11
CA TYR A 231 6.59 20.57 -16.71
C TYR A 231 7.96 20.73 -16.07
N THR A 232 9.02 20.77 -16.88
CA THR A 232 10.40 21.06 -16.44
C THR A 232 10.80 22.50 -16.73
N THR A 233 10.07 23.18 -17.63
CA THR A 233 10.35 24.55 -18.06
C THR A 233 9.04 25.26 -18.35
N GLY A 234 8.87 26.47 -17.81
CA GLY A 234 7.68 27.27 -18.01
C GLY A 234 6.50 26.87 -17.11
N ALA A 235 5.57 27.80 -16.94
CA ALA A 235 4.33 27.58 -16.20
C ALA A 235 3.27 26.94 -17.10
N VAL A 236 2.28 26.28 -16.49
CA VAL A 236 1.09 25.80 -17.19
C VAL A 236 0.37 26.99 -17.81
N SER A 237 0.08 26.90 -19.10
CA SER A 237 -0.53 27.99 -19.86
C SER A 237 -2.05 27.90 -19.85
N GLU A 238 -2.73 29.05 -19.98
CA GLU A 238 -4.19 29.14 -20.06
C GLU A 238 -4.80 28.22 -21.15
N PRO A 239 -4.25 28.13 -22.38
CA PRO A 239 -4.77 27.21 -23.39
C PRO A 239 -4.76 25.73 -22.98
N GLU A 240 -3.83 25.33 -22.12
CA GLU A 240 -3.76 23.95 -21.62
C GLU A 240 -4.83 23.68 -20.58
N ILE A 241 -5.09 24.67 -19.72
CA ILE A 241 -6.17 24.62 -18.72
C ILE A 241 -7.53 24.56 -19.41
N ASP A 242 -7.76 25.40 -20.42
CA ASP A 242 -9.03 25.43 -21.14
C ASP A 242 -9.28 24.16 -21.95
N ARG A 243 -8.22 23.59 -22.54
CA ARG A 243 -8.31 22.27 -23.17
C ARG A 243 -8.72 21.20 -22.15
N PHE A 244 -8.14 21.22 -20.95
CA PHE A 244 -8.51 20.27 -19.90
C PHE A 244 -9.96 20.43 -19.45
N LYS A 245 -10.45 21.66 -19.25
CA LYS A 245 -11.87 21.92 -18.93
C LYS A 245 -12.81 21.31 -19.97
N GLY A 246 -12.52 21.52 -21.26
CA GLY A 246 -13.34 20.95 -22.33
C GLY A 246 -13.36 19.41 -22.32
N VAL A 247 -12.26 18.78 -21.95
CA VAL A 247 -12.21 17.31 -21.76
C VAL A 247 -12.97 16.91 -20.50
N MET A 248 -12.81 17.63 -19.38
CA MET A 248 -13.50 17.37 -18.12
C MET A 248 -15.03 17.36 -18.25
N ASP A 249 -15.59 18.30 -19.03
CA ASP A 249 -17.04 18.36 -19.29
C ASP A 249 -17.56 17.04 -19.92
N SER A 250 -16.75 16.38 -20.76
CA SER A 250 -17.13 15.09 -21.36
C SER A 250 -17.20 13.93 -20.34
N PHE A 251 -16.59 14.11 -19.16
CA PHE A 251 -16.62 13.17 -18.05
C PHE A 251 -17.70 13.48 -17.00
N ASN A 252 -18.49 14.55 -17.19
CA ASN A 252 -19.43 15.09 -16.19
C ASN A 252 -18.77 15.34 -14.82
N ALA A 253 -17.50 15.75 -14.84
CA ALA A 253 -16.71 16.11 -13.67
C ALA A 253 -16.66 17.63 -13.49
#